data_AF-A0A975N2W7-F1
#
_entry.id   AF-A0A975N2W7-F1
#
_cell.length_a   1.000
_cell.length_b   1.000
_cell.length_c   1.000
_cell.angle_alpha   90.00
_cell.angle_beta   90.00
_cell.angle_gamma   90.00
#
_symmetry.space_group_name_H-M   'P 1'
#
loop_
_entity.id
_entity.type
_entity.pdbx_description
1 polymer ?
#
loop_
_entity_poly.entity_id
_entity_poly.type
_entity_poly.pdbx_seq_one_letter_code
_entity_poly.pdbx_strand_id
1 'polypeptide(L)'
;MTGDALCPDLVATLPQVRVDPLCRKATVGEDEVTGANARELVRALGHQLYRNAHTGAIAATARGTDRDHALERRLAEAVPRTTTTITVPVLDVREDGTVVVERDGLRVAAEPGSLRSTAPPRRGETVDLDVSTVRPAVSPGFFLTAQRHGTRAPGPVLRVYLHLVELDAMTAVWRTVLHALHAKGASHLAKVLSGPEALPRRDAMVVYLDADSIDFVAHLPELLDDHPGLGTETSAFAKRVRPGVAIAWEPADPRPGMGALSFGQHRALALATGLVRHAAEPGGGSRIGRVAEALREANIDPAAPARNLDSPDLPGLCASAPAER
;
A
#
# COMPACT_ATOMS: atom_id res chain seq x y z
N MET A 1 14.11 27.82 -12.03
CA MET A 1 14.51 27.82 -10.61
C MET A 1 13.44 27.15 -9.76
N THR A 2 13.19 25.85 -9.97
CA THR A 2 12.36 25.01 -9.10
C THR A 2 13.31 24.39 -8.09
N GLY A 3 13.58 25.15 -7.02
CA GLY A 3 14.54 24.80 -5.98
C GLY A 3 14.18 23.51 -5.26
N ASP A 4 15.08 23.09 -4.37
CA ASP A 4 15.04 21.90 -3.53
C ASP A 4 13.86 21.86 -2.54
N ALA A 5 12.64 22.05 -3.03
CA ALA A 5 11.44 22.04 -2.20
C ALA A 5 11.09 20.59 -1.83
N LEU A 6 11.13 20.32 -0.53
CA LEU A 6 10.54 19.12 0.06
C LEU A 6 9.13 19.43 0.54
N CYS A 7 8.25 18.43 0.54
CA CYS A 7 6.92 18.60 1.09
C CYS A 7 6.99 18.99 2.59
N PRO A 8 6.06 19.81 3.09
CA PRO A 8 6.09 20.27 4.49
C PRO A 8 6.12 19.15 5.53
N ASP A 9 5.38 18.05 5.30
CA ASP A 9 5.33 16.91 6.23
C ASP A 9 6.69 16.19 6.33
N LEU A 10 7.42 16.09 5.22
CA LEU A 10 8.78 15.57 5.23
C LEU A 10 9.73 16.52 5.93
N VAL A 11 9.62 17.83 5.69
CA VAL A 11 10.42 18.85 6.39
C VAL A 11 10.20 18.76 7.90
N ALA A 12 8.96 18.58 8.35
CA ALA A 12 8.63 18.40 9.77
C ALA A 12 9.23 17.11 10.37
N THR A 13 9.48 16.09 9.54
CA THR A 13 10.12 14.83 9.97
C THR A 13 11.64 14.95 10.14
N LEU A 14 12.32 15.80 9.35
CA LEU A 14 13.79 15.86 9.33
C LEU A 14 14.43 16.20 10.70
N PRO A 15 13.93 17.16 11.51
CA PRO A 15 14.53 17.49 12.80
C PRO A 15 14.60 16.32 13.79
N GLN A 16 13.70 15.35 13.64
CA GLN A 16 13.65 14.16 14.50
C GLN A 16 14.73 13.15 14.16
N VAL A 17 15.39 13.27 12.99
CA VAL A 17 16.36 12.30 12.53
C VAL A 17 17.77 12.86 12.66
N ARG A 18 18.67 12.10 13.28
CA ARG A 18 20.11 12.40 13.29
C ARG A 18 20.88 11.19 12.82
N VAL A 19 21.83 11.39 11.92
CA VAL A 19 22.71 10.33 11.40
C VAL A 19 24.13 10.67 11.83
N ASP A 20 24.84 9.68 12.37
CA ASP A 20 26.23 9.87 12.78
C ASP A 20 27.15 10.02 11.55
N PRO A 21 28.23 10.82 11.62
CA PRO A 21 29.14 11.06 10.48
C PRO A 21 29.82 9.80 9.93
N LEU A 22 30.03 8.77 10.75
CA LEU A 22 30.60 7.49 10.33
C LEU A 22 29.56 6.57 9.66
N CYS A 23 28.30 6.98 9.61
CA CYS A 23 27.19 6.25 8.99
C CYS A 23 27.04 4.81 9.52
N ARG A 24 27.20 4.65 10.84
CA ARG A 24 26.99 3.39 11.57
C ARG A 24 25.82 3.45 12.54
N LYS A 25 25.36 4.66 12.87
CA LYS A 25 24.28 4.91 13.82
C LYS A 25 23.40 6.05 13.37
N ALA A 26 22.10 5.95 13.66
CA ALA A 26 21.16 7.04 13.53
C ALA A 26 20.13 6.99 14.66
N THR A 27 19.43 8.11 14.85
CA THR A 27 18.31 8.23 15.79
C THR A 27 17.10 8.79 15.06
N VAL A 28 15.90 8.33 15.44
CA VAL A 28 14.60 8.88 15.00
C VAL A 28 13.78 9.15 16.24
N GLY A 29 13.74 10.41 16.68
CA GLY A 29 13.24 10.75 18.01
C GLY A 29 14.15 10.12 19.07
N GLU A 30 13.58 9.27 19.92
CA GLU A 30 14.30 8.54 20.98
C GLU A 30 14.82 7.17 20.52
N ASP A 31 14.35 6.68 19.37
CA ASP A 31 14.72 5.36 18.87
C ASP A 31 16.09 5.39 18.19
N GLU A 32 16.99 4.50 18.62
CA GLU A 32 18.30 4.31 18.02
C GLU A 32 18.30 3.15 17.02
N VAL A 33 18.99 3.35 15.90
CA VAL A 33 19.24 2.30 14.90
C VAL A 33 20.73 2.24 14.54
N THR A 34 21.23 1.04 14.31
CA THR A 34 22.64 0.78 14.00
C THR A 34 22.79 -0.05 12.74
N GLY A 35 23.94 0.08 12.05
CA GLY A 35 24.36 -0.79 10.95
C GLY A 35 25.89 -0.89 10.89
N ALA A 36 26.44 -2.00 10.38
CA ALA A 36 27.89 -2.17 10.31
C ALA A 36 28.56 -1.21 9.30
N ASN A 37 27.77 -0.72 8.35
CA ASN A 37 28.18 0.18 7.27
C ASN A 37 26.99 1.05 6.83
N ALA A 38 27.25 2.05 5.99
CA ALA A 38 26.23 2.99 5.51
C ALA A 38 25.03 2.30 4.83
N ARG A 39 25.26 1.20 4.09
CA ARG A 39 24.18 0.46 3.42
C ARG A 39 23.25 -0.22 4.42
N GLU A 40 23.81 -0.87 5.43
CA GLU A 40 23.02 -1.46 6.51
C GLU A 40 22.28 -0.39 7.33
N LEU A 41 22.92 0.75 7.58
CA LEU A 41 22.29 1.86 8.26
C LEU A 41 21.11 2.41 7.45
N VAL A 42 21.23 2.57 6.13
CA VAL A 42 20.11 2.98 5.26
C VAL A 42 18.93 2.02 5.41
N ARG A 43 19.17 0.71 5.43
CA ARG A 43 18.10 -0.29 5.61
C ARG A 43 17.45 -0.19 6.98
N ALA A 44 18.24 -0.09 8.05
CA ALA A 44 17.74 0.00 9.43
C ALA A 44 16.96 1.31 9.66
N LEU A 45 17.52 2.44 9.22
CA LEU A 45 16.88 3.75 9.29
C LEU A 45 15.62 3.80 8.43
N GLY A 46 15.64 3.23 7.23
CA GLY A 46 14.46 3.14 6.37
C GLY A 46 13.32 2.36 7.02
N HIS A 47 13.64 1.28 7.74
CA HIS A 47 12.64 0.53 8.52
C HIS A 47 12.04 1.38 9.65
N GLN A 48 12.88 2.12 10.39
CA GLN A 48 12.40 2.97 11.48
C GLN A 48 11.56 4.16 10.97
N LEU A 49 11.98 4.78 9.87
CA LEU A 49 11.21 5.84 9.21
C LEU A 49 9.89 5.32 8.65
N TYR A 50 9.85 4.09 8.15
CA TYR A 50 8.60 3.45 7.76
C TYR A 50 7.64 3.35 8.94
N ARG A 51 8.11 2.92 10.11
CA ARG A 51 7.27 2.82 11.32
C ARG A 51 6.76 4.19 11.79
N ASN A 52 7.63 5.19 11.82
CA ASN A 52 7.28 6.50 12.40
C ASN A 52 6.52 7.41 11.42
N ALA A 53 6.98 7.51 10.17
CA ALA A 53 6.42 8.43 9.18
C ALA A 53 5.33 7.80 8.30
N HIS A 54 5.28 6.46 8.17
CA HIS A 54 4.23 5.78 7.40
C HIS A 54 3.15 5.16 8.27
N THR A 55 3.48 4.13 9.05
CA THR A 55 2.45 3.35 9.75
C THR A 55 1.96 4.04 11.02
N GLY A 56 2.81 4.83 11.69
CA GLY A 56 2.51 5.40 13.01
C GLY A 56 2.50 4.36 14.12
N ALA A 57 3.12 3.19 13.90
CA ALA A 57 3.03 2.07 14.82
C ALA A 57 3.85 2.32 16.11
N ILE A 58 3.15 2.49 17.23
CA ILE A 58 3.72 2.56 18.57
C ILE A 58 4.35 1.19 18.89
N ALA A 59 5.57 1.18 19.45
CA ALA A 59 6.34 -0.04 19.61
C ALA A 59 5.68 -1.08 20.53
N ALA A 60 5.16 -2.15 19.94
CA ALA A 60 5.39 -3.53 20.38
C ALA A 60 5.17 -4.45 19.18
N THR A 61 6.07 -5.43 19.07
CA THR A 61 6.15 -6.43 18.03
C THR A 61 4.90 -7.32 18.01
N ALA A 62 3.93 -7.00 17.16
CA ALA A 62 3.11 -8.05 16.58
C ALA A 62 4.06 -8.93 15.77
N ARG A 63 4.41 -10.12 16.29
CA ARG A 63 5.04 -11.15 15.46
C ARG A 63 4.03 -11.48 14.38
N GLY A 64 4.26 -10.95 13.17
CA GLY A 64 3.29 -10.85 12.08
C GLY A 64 2.87 -12.17 11.43
N THR A 65 2.54 -13.18 12.23
CA THR A 65 2.11 -14.51 11.78
C THR A 65 0.95 -15.07 12.58
N ASP A 66 0.64 -14.55 13.77
CA ASP A 66 -0.48 -15.07 14.56
C ASP A 66 -1.78 -14.57 13.93
N ARG A 67 -2.43 -15.47 13.19
CA ARG A 67 -3.68 -15.21 12.50
C ARG A 67 -4.81 -15.30 13.49
N ASP A 68 -5.52 -14.19 13.70
CA ASP A 68 -6.79 -14.22 14.41
C ASP A 68 -7.88 -14.75 13.45
N HIS A 69 -8.07 -16.06 13.46
CA HIS A 69 -9.08 -16.72 12.61
C HIS A 69 -10.51 -16.28 12.93
N ALA A 70 -10.81 -15.84 14.15
CA ALA A 70 -12.15 -15.35 14.48
C ALA A 70 -12.39 -13.98 13.83
N LEU A 71 -11.39 -13.10 13.90
CA LEU A 71 -11.40 -11.82 13.18
C LEU A 71 -11.45 -12.03 11.65
N GLU A 72 -10.61 -12.90 11.09
CA GLU A 72 -10.61 -13.19 9.65
C GLU A 72 -11.98 -13.67 9.16
N ARG A 73 -12.71 -14.48 9.94
CA ARG A 73 -14.09 -14.87 9.62
C ARG A 73 -15.04 -13.67 9.59
N ARG A 74 -15.00 -12.80 10.61
CA ARG A 74 -15.80 -11.56 10.64
C ARG A 74 -15.50 -10.66 9.43
N LEU A 75 -14.23 -10.56 9.05
CA LEU A 75 -13.80 -9.78 7.88
C LEU A 75 -14.27 -10.42 6.56
N ALA A 76 -14.26 -11.74 6.46
CA ALA A 76 -14.76 -12.48 5.30
C ALA A 76 -16.28 -12.33 5.13
N GLU A 77 -17.05 -12.38 6.22
CA GLU A 77 -18.51 -12.17 6.23
C GLU A 77 -18.91 -10.74 5.80
N ALA A 78 -18.00 -9.78 5.92
CA ALA A 78 -18.20 -8.41 5.48
C ALA A 78 -17.90 -8.18 3.99
N VAL A 79 -17.42 -9.20 3.26
CA VAL A 79 -17.09 -9.09 1.83
C VAL A 79 -18.39 -9.28 1.01
N PRO A 80 -18.81 -8.30 0.20
CA PRO A 80 -20.11 -8.36 -0.51
C PRO A 80 -20.26 -9.55 -1.47
N ARG A 81 -19.14 -10.01 -2.04
CA ARG A 81 -19.11 -11.12 -3.00
C ARG A 81 -17.87 -11.97 -2.74
N THR A 82 -18.08 -13.25 -2.46
CA THR A 82 -16.99 -14.18 -2.09
C THR A 82 -16.29 -14.81 -3.29
N THR A 83 -16.86 -14.68 -4.49
CA THR A 83 -16.35 -15.31 -5.72
C THR A 83 -16.33 -14.33 -6.88
N THR A 84 -15.22 -14.28 -7.61
CA THR A 84 -15.08 -13.51 -8.85
C THR A 84 -14.64 -14.43 -9.98
N THR A 85 -15.01 -14.10 -11.21
CA THR A 85 -14.59 -14.84 -12.39
C THR A 85 -13.35 -14.18 -12.98
N ILE A 86 -12.34 -14.97 -13.32
CA ILE A 86 -11.12 -14.53 -14.02
C ILE A 86 -10.89 -15.40 -15.25
N THR A 87 -10.36 -14.83 -16.32
CA THR A 87 -9.94 -15.59 -17.51
C THR A 87 -8.49 -16.03 -17.34
N VAL A 88 -8.23 -17.33 -17.47
CA VAL A 88 -6.91 -17.94 -17.25
C VAL A 88 -6.54 -18.91 -18.39
N PRO A 89 -5.25 -19.03 -18.75
CA PRO A 89 -4.83 -20.00 -19.76
C PRO A 89 -4.81 -21.42 -19.19
N VAL A 90 -5.24 -22.38 -20.02
CA VAL A 90 -5.16 -23.81 -19.74
C VAL A 90 -3.78 -24.32 -20.12
N LEU A 91 -3.03 -24.76 -19.12
CA LEU A 91 -1.68 -25.29 -19.29
C LEU A 91 -1.69 -26.77 -19.65
N ASP A 92 -2.64 -27.52 -19.11
CA ASP A 92 -2.76 -28.96 -19.31
C ASP A 92 -4.17 -29.49 -19.01
N VAL A 93 -4.52 -30.63 -19.60
CA VAL A 93 -5.73 -31.40 -19.26
C VAL A 93 -5.30 -32.84 -19.07
N ARG A 94 -5.37 -33.30 -17.83
CA ARG A 94 -4.91 -34.64 -17.45
C ARG A 94 -5.90 -35.70 -17.92
N GLU A 95 -5.42 -36.95 -17.98
CA GLU A 95 -6.23 -38.11 -18.39
C GLU A 95 -7.47 -38.33 -17.49
N ASP A 96 -7.37 -37.94 -16.21
CA ASP A 96 -8.48 -38.00 -15.25
C ASP A 96 -9.49 -36.84 -15.38
N GLY A 97 -9.30 -35.96 -16.38
CA GLY A 97 -10.13 -34.78 -16.62
C GLY A 97 -9.74 -33.55 -15.80
N THR A 98 -8.71 -33.63 -14.95
CA THR A 98 -8.22 -32.47 -14.18
C THR A 98 -7.64 -31.42 -15.13
N VAL A 99 -8.21 -30.21 -15.08
CA VAL A 99 -7.71 -29.07 -15.85
C VAL A 99 -6.69 -28.30 -15.01
N VAL A 100 -5.51 -28.09 -15.56
CA VAL A 100 -4.44 -27.29 -14.93
C VAL A 100 -4.37 -25.95 -15.64
N VAL A 101 -4.48 -24.87 -14.86
CA VAL A 101 -4.47 -23.48 -15.36
C VAL A 101 -3.27 -22.71 -14.80
N GLU A 102 -2.89 -21.63 -15.48
CA GLU A 102 -1.98 -20.64 -14.92
C GLU A 102 -2.77 -19.57 -14.17
N ARG A 103 -2.50 -19.41 -12.88
CA ARG A 103 -3.10 -18.36 -12.07
C ARG A 103 -2.01 -17.68 -11.26
N ASP A 104 -1.87 -16.36 -11.42
CA ASP A 104 -0.91 -15.56 -10.67
C ASP A 104 0.53 -16.11 -10.77
N GLY A 105 0.91 -16.65 -11.94
CA GLY A 105 2.22 -17.29 -12.20
C GLY A 105 2.38 -18.70 -11.61
N LEU A 106 1.34 -19.25 -10.99
CA LEU A 106 1.30 -20.60 -10.41
C LEU A 106 0.54 -21.56 -11.31
N ARG A 107 0.93 -22.84 -11.26
CA ARG A 107 0.16 -23.94 -11.87
C ARG A 107 -0.83 -24.46 -10.86
N VAL A 108 -2.12 -24.34 -11.15
CA VAL A 108 -3.21 -24.68 -10.23
C VAL A 108 -4.13 -25.69 -10.90
N ALA A 109 -4.48 -26.76 -10.18
CA ALA A 109 -5.57 -27.64 -10.60
C ALA A 109 -6.90 -26.93 -10.32
N ALA A 110 -7.73 -26.73 -11.36
CA ALA A 110 -9.04 -26.12 -11.21
C ALA A 110 -9.96 -27.05 -10.40
N GLU A 111 -10.69 -26.49 -9.43
CA GLU A 111 -11.66 -27.26 -8.65
C GLU A 111 -12.84 -27.67 -9.54
N PRO A 112 -13.43 -28.87 -9.32
CA PRO A 112 -14.64 -29.26 -10.02
C PRO A 112 -15.74 -28.19 -9.89
N GLY A 113 -16.32 -27.78 -11.02
CA GLY A 113 -17.37 -26.76 -11.06
C GLY A 113 -16.90 -25.31 -10.96
N SER A 114 -15.60 -25.04 -10.75
CA SER A 114 -15.04 -23.68 -10.79
C SER A 114 -14.86 -23.14 -12.21
N LEU A 115 -14.81 -24.02 -13.21
CA LEU A 115 -14.66 -23.63 -14.61
C LEU A 115 -16.01 -23.30 -15.25
N ARG A 116 -16.10 -22.10 -15.84
CA ARG A 116 -17.21 -21.67 -16.68
C ARG A 116 -16.83 -21.92 -18.14
N SER A 117 -17.17 -23.10 -18.64
CA SER A 117 -17.00 -23.42 -20.05
C SER A 117 -18.20 -24.18 -20.57
N THR A 118 -18.63 -23.83 -21.79
CA THR A 118 -19.68 -24.55 -22.52
C THR A 118 -19.15 -25.78 -23.27
N ALA A 119 -17.83 -25.95 -23.34
CA ALA A 119 -17.16 -27.08 -24.00
C ALA A 119 -15.99 -27.60 -23.14
N PRO A 120 -15.54 -28.86 -23.34
CA PRO A 120 -14.35 -29.38 -22.67
C PRO A 120 -13.12 -28.50 -22.95
N PRO A 121 -12.44 -27.96 -21.91
CA PRO A 121 -11.25 -27.14 -22.09
C PRO A 121 -10.14 -27.90 -22.83
N ARG A 122 -9.35 -27.19 -23.65
CA ARG A 122 -8.15 -27.75 -24.26
C ARG A 122 -6.91 -26.98 -23.87
N ARG A 123 -5.78 -27.67 -23.88
CA ARG A 123 -4.47 -27.06 -23.66
C ARG A 123 -4.23 -25.92 -24.65
N GLY A 124 -3.75 -24.78 -24.15
CA GLY A 124 -3.46 -23.58 -24.93
C GLY A 124 -4.66 -22.63 -25.12
N GLU A 125 -5.86 -23.05 -24.73
CA GLU A 125 -7.03 -22.17 -24.69
C GLU A 125 -7.06 -21.35 -23.40
N THR A 126 -7.98 -20.39 -23.35
CA THR A 126 -8.32 -19.64 -22.13
C THR A 126 -9.71 -20.02 -21.66
N VAL A 127 -9.88 -20.13 -20.36
CA VAL A 127 -11.16 -20.46 -19.72
C VAL A 127 -11.47 -19.46 -18.62
N ASP A 128 -12.77 -19.29 -18.35
CA ASP A 128 -13.23 -18.52 -17.21
C ASP A 128 -13.24 -19.42 -15.96
N LEU A 129 -12.57 -18.96 -14.91
CA LEU A 129 -12.40 -19.63 -13.64
C LEU A 129 -12.99 -18.78 -12.51
N ASP A 130 -13.93 -19.36 -11.78
CA ASP A 130 -14.42 -18.79 -10.53
C ASP A 130 -13.41 -19.02 -9.41
N VAL A 131 -12.99 -17.93 -8.78
CA VAL A 131 -12.02 -17.93 -7.69
C VAL A 131 -12.54 -17.16 -6.50
N SER A 132 -12.11 -17.58 -5.30
CA SER A 132 -12.36 -16.81 -4.07
C SER A 132 -11.80 -15.39 -4.21
N THR A 133 -12.63 -14.40 -3.88
CA THR A 133 -12.20 -13.01 -3.70
C THR A 133 -11.41 -12.84 -2.42
N VAL A 134 -11.67 -13.69 -1.42
CA VAL A 134 -10.99 -13.71 -0.12
C VAL A 134 -9.68 -14.49 -0.22
N ARG A 135 -8.58 -13.84 0.13
CA ARG A 135 -7.21 -14.37 0.02
C ARG A 135 -6.45 -14.13 1.33
N PRO A 136 -6.75 -14.87 2.41
CA PRO A 136 -6.06 -14.67 3.68
C PRO A 136 -4.59 -15.05 3.54
N ALA A 137 -3.71 -14.37 4.29
CA ALA A 137 -2.26 -14.64 4.36
C ALA A 137 -1.43 -14.40 3.06
N VAL A 138 -1.97 -13.74 2.04
CA VAL A 138 -1.16 -13.29 0.88
C VAL A 138 -0.19 -12.17 1.26
N SER A 139 -0.60 -11.29 2.17
CA SER A 139 0.23 -10.22 2.71
C SER A 139 0.39 -10.43 4.22
N PRO A 140 1.61 -10.66 4.74
CA PRO A 140 1.82 -10.93 6.17
C PRO A 140 1.20 -9.84 7.06
N GLY A 141 0.41 -10.27 8.06
CA GLY A 141 -0.32 -9.39 8.98
C GLY A 141 -1.57 -8.73 8.39
N PHE A 142 -2.00 -9.10 7.18
CA PHE A 142 -3.20 -8.56 6.53
C PHE A 142 -4.13 -9.66 6.01
N PHE A 143 -5.43 -9.39 6.15
CA PHE A 143 -6.50 -10.05 5.43
C PHE A 143 -6.75 -9.32 4.11
N LEU A 144 -6.79 -10.05 2.99
CA LEU A 144 -6.85 -9.46 1.65
C LEU A 144 -8.07 -9.94 0.88
N THR A 145 -8.69 -9.02 0.15
CA THR A 145 -9.71 -9.30 -0.85
C THR A 145 -9.32 -8.72 -2.19
N ALA A 146 -9.72 -9.38 -3.27
CA ALA A 146 -9.53 -8.89 -4.63
C ALA A 146 -10.81 -9.10 -5.42
N GLN A 147 -11.34 -8.02 -5.98
CA GLN A 147 -12.48 -8.05 -6.90
C GLN A 147 -12.04 -7.36 -8.19
N ARG A 148 -12.09 -8.11 -9.29
CA ARG A 148 -11.77 -7.60 -10.63
C ARG A 148 -13.04 -7.60 -11.46
N HIS A 149 -13.29 -6.47 -12.12
CA HIS A 149 -14.31 -6.34 -13.16
C HIS A 149 -13.61 -6.07 -14.49
N GLY A 150 -14.00 -6.82 -15.52
CA GLY A 150 -13.48 -6.67 -16.89
C GLY A 150 -12.08 -7.25 -17.13
N THR A 151 -11.60 -7.08 -18.35
CA THR A 151 -10.36 -7.67 -18.90
C THR A 151 -9.29 -6.62 -19.25
N ARG A 152 -9.45 -5.39 -18.76
CA ARG A 152 -8.62 -4.25 -19.19
C ARG A 152 -7.17 -4.42 -18.73
N ALA A 153 -6.24 -3.95 -19.58
CA ALA A 153 -4.82 -3.93 -19.30
C ALA A 153 -4.49 -3.15 -18.01
N PRO A 154 -3.42 -3.53 -17.28
CA PRO A 154 -3.05 -2.85 -16.05
C PRO A 154 -2.72 -1.38 -16.32
N GLY A 155 -3.44 -0.49 -15.63
CA GLY A 155 -3.21 0.95 -15.61
C GLY A 155 -2.48 1.39 -14.35
N PRO A 156 -2.28 2.70 -14.17
CA PRO A 156 -1.73 3.24 -12.93
C PRO A 156 -2.67 2.92 -11.75
N VAL A 157 -2.10 2.47 -10.64
CA VAL A 157 -2.84 2.05 -9.44
C VAL A 157 -2.75 3.14 -8.37
N LEU A 158 -3.90 3.55 -7.84
CA LEU A 158 -3.98 4.50 -6.74
C LEU A 158 -4.28 3.76 -5.44
N ARG A 159 -3.53 4.07 -4.39
CA ARG A 159 -3.72 3.51 -3.05
C ARG A 159 -4.48 4.49 -2.19
N VAL A 160 -5.49 4.02 -1.48
CA VAL A 160 -6.21 4.71 -0.42
C VAL A 160 -5.82 4.06 0.90
N TYR A 161 -5.40 4.87 1.86
CA TYR A 161 -5.04 4.46 3.22
C TYR A 161 -6.10 4.96 4.19
N LEU A 162 -6.52 4.09 5.11
CA LEU A 162 -7.43 4.41 6.19
C LEU A 162 -6.73 4.13 7.52
N HIS A 163 -6.67 5.17 8.35
CA HIS A 163 -6.16 5.10 9.71
C HIS A 163 -7.23 4.54 10.64
N LEU A 164 -7.01 3.34 11.15
CA LEU A 164 -7.91 2.69 12.08
C LEU A 164 -7.22 2.60 13.43
N VAL A 165 -7.96 2.93 14.49
CA VAL A 165 -7.43 2.97 15.85
C VAL A 165 -7.97 1.86 16.74
N GLU A 166 -9.13 1.28 16.38
CA GLU A 166 -9.83 0.28 17.17
C GLU A 166 -10.43 -0.84 16.31
N LEU A 167 -10.57 -2.03 16.90
CA LEU A 167 -10.97 -3.26 16.21
C LEU A 167 -12.38 -3.20 15.63
N ASP A 168 -13.36 -2.73 16.41
CA ASP A 168 -14.75 -2.72 15.95
C ASP A 168 -14.95 -1.73 14.79
N ALA A 169 -14.33 -0.56 14.89
CA ALA A 169 -14.25 0.41 13.81
C ALA A 169 -13.60 -0.18 12.56
N MET A 170 -12.53 -0.96 12.70
CA MET A 170 -11.89 -1.61 11.56
C MET A 170 -12.85 -2.54 10.80
N THR A 171 -13.62 -3.37 11.50
CA THR A 171 -14.59 -4.25 10.83
C THR A 171 -15.75 -3.50 10.18
N ALA A 172 -16.22 -2.41 10.80
CA ALA A 172 -17.28 -1.57 10.27
C ALA A 172 -16.83 -0.76 9.04
N VAL A 173 -15.67 -0.08 9.09
CA VAL A 173 -15.10 0.64 7.95
C VAL A 173 -14.82 -0.30 6.78
N TRP A 174 -14.26 -1.48 7.07
CA TRP A 174 -14.01 -2.52 6.07
C TRP A 174 -15.29 -2.88 5.30
N ARG A 175 -16.38 -3.19 6.02
CA ARG A 175 -17.69 -3.48 5.41
C ARG A 175 -18.18 -2.30 4.57
N THR A 176 -18.23 -1.10 5.15
CA THR A 176 -18.76 0.11 4.51
C THR A 176 -18.06 0.40 3.19
N VAL A 177 -16.73 0.38 3.18
CA VAL A 177 -15.93 0.67 1.99
C VAL A 177 -16.09 -0.41 0.92
N LEU A 178 -16.03 -1.69 1.29
CA LEU A 178 -16.20 -2.78 0.32
C LEU A 178 -17.59 -2.79 -0.31
N HIS A 179 -18.65 -2.56 0.47
CA HIS A 179 -20.01 -2.46 -0.06
C HIS A 179 -20.16 -1.28 -1.02
N ALA A 180 -19.57 -0.12 -0.71
CA ALA A 180 -19.62 1.05 -1.59
C ALA A 180 -18.85 0.81 -2.90
N LEU A 181 -17.67 0.19 -2.84
CA LEU A 181 -16.90 -0.22 -4.03
C LEU A 181 -17.69 -1.23 -4.88
N HIS A 182 -18.29 -2.23 -4.24
CA HIS A 182 -19.09 -3.24 -4.92
C HIS A 182 -20.32 -2.64 -5.61
N ALA A 183 -21.07 -1.76 -4.92
CA ALA A 183 -22.24 -1.08 -5.49
C ALA A 183 -21.90 -0.25 -6.73
N LYS A 184 -20.67 0.25 -6.82
CA LYS A 184 -20.16 1.00 -7.97
C LYS A 184 -19.53 0.12 -9.06
N GLY A 185 -19.43 -1.20 -8.86
CA GLY A 185 -18.72 -2.08 -9.78
C GLY A 185 -17.22 -1.79 -9.89
N ALA A 186 -16.61 -1.23 -8.83
CA ALA A 186 -15.22 -0.82 -8.84
C ALA A 186 -14.27 -2.03 -8.77
N SER A 187 -13.29 -2.09 -9.69
CA SER A 187 -12.18 -3.04 -9.62
C SER A 187 -11.19 -2.61 -8.55
N HIS A 188 -10.91 -3.49 -7.61
CA HIS A 188 -10.05 -3.19 -6.48
C HIS A 188 -9.37 -4.41 -5.88
N LEU A 189 -8.23 -4.16 -5.24
CA LEU A 189 -7.68 -5.01 -4.20
C LEU A 189 -7.80 -4.25 -2.89
N ALA A 190 -8.25 -4.89 -1.82
CA ALA A 190 -8.27 -4.28 -0.51
C ALA A 190 -7.59 -5.19 0.50
N LYS A 191 -6.93 -4.59 1.46
CA LYS A 191 -6.37 -5.31 2.59
C LYS A 191 -6.61 -4.55 3.88
N VAL A 192 -6.77 -5.29 4.97
CA VAL A 192 -6.95 -4.77 6.31
C VAL A 192 -6.16 -5.63 7.29
N LEU A 193 -5.71 -5.05 8.40
CA LEU A 193 -4.97 -5.81 9.42
C LEU A 193 -5.74 -7.07 9.82
N SER A 194 -5.01 -8.18 9.94
CA SER A 194 -5.56 -9.48 10.37
C SER A 194 -5.40 -9.73 11.88
N GLY A 195 -4.87 -8.75 12.62
CA GLY A 195 -4.61 -8.84 14.05
C GLY A 195 -4.81 -7.47 14.73
N PRO A 196 -5.62 -7.36 15.80
CA PRO A 196 -5.91 -6.10 16.48
C PRO A 196 -4.70 -5.51 17.20
N GLU A 197 -3.72 -6.31 17.58
CA GLU A 197 -2.50 -5.90 18.28
C GLU A 197 -1.60 -4.97 17.44
N ALA A 198 -1.85 -4.90 16.13
CA ALA A 198 -1.18 -3.98 15.23
C ALA A 198 -1.86 -2.61 15.13
N LEU A 199 -2.98 -2.37 15.82
CA LEU A 199 -3.64 -1.06 15.91
C LEU A 199 -3.02 -0.22 17.06
N PRO A 200 -3.06 1.12 16.97
CA PRO A 200 -3.52 1.94 15.84
C PRO A 200 -2.49 1.98 14.69
N ARG A 201 -2.96 2.05 13.44
CA ARG A 201 -2.09 2.21 12.26
C ARG A 201 -2.73 3.06 11.16
N ARG A 202 -1.94 3.96 10.59
CA ARG A 202 -2.32 4.85 9.47
C ARG A 202 -2.54 4.10 8.15
N ASP A 203 -2.00 2.88 8.06
CA ASP A 203 -2.15 1.95 6.94
C ASP A 203 -2.90 0.67 7.35
N ALA A 204 -3.73 0.75 8.40
CA ALA A 204 -4.47 -0.39 8.93
C ALA A 204 -5.42 -1.01 7.89
N MET A 205 -5.97 -0.19 7.00
CA MET A 205 -6.64 -0.64 5.78
C MET A 205 -6.09 0.10 4.57
N VAL A 206 -5.91 -0.64 3.47
CA VAL A 206 -5.43 -0.11 2.20
C VAL A 206 -6.31 -0.63 1.07
N VAL A 207 -6.83 0.26 0.24
CA VAL A 207 -7.56 -0.07 -1.00
C VAL A 207 -6.70 0.35 -2.19
N TYR A 208 -6.55 -0.54 -3.15
CA TYR A 208 -5.87 -0.34 -4.42
C TYR A 208 -6.95 -0.21 -5.48
N LEU A 209 -7.04 0.97 -6.07
CA LEU A 209 -7.99 1.30 -7.13
C LEU A 209 -7.26 1.23 -8.46
N ASP A 210 -7.81 0.46 -9.38
CA ASP A 210 -7.40 0.48 -10.78
C ASP A 210 -7.83 1.80 -11.43
N ALA A 211 -7.25 2.11 -12.60
CA ALA A 211 -7.50 3.38 -13.31
C ALA A 211 -8.98 3.72 -13.48
N ASP A 212 -9.82 2.72 -13.76
CA ASP A 212 -11.26 2.86 -13.98
C ASP A 212 -12.08 3.05 -12.68
N SER A 213 -11.43 3.08 -11.52
CA SER A 213 -12.08 3.21 -10.20
C SER A 213 -11.46 4.31 -9.34
N ILE A 214 -10.56 5.13 -9.89
CA ILE A 214 -9.90 6.23 -9.17
C ILE A 214 -10.90 7.32 -8.74
N ASP A 215 -11.97 7.54 -9.50
CA ASP A 215 -13.04 8.49 -9.20
C ASP A 215 -13.79 8.17 -7.89
N PHE A 216 -13.68 6.92 -7.41
CA PHE A 216 -14.19 6.52 -6.10
C PHE A 216 -13.65 7.39 -4.96
N VAL A 217 -12.42 7.92 -5.09
CA VAL A 217 -11.78 8.73 -4.04
C VAL A 217 -12.60 9.98 -3.70
N ALA A 218 -13.31 10.58 -4.66
CA ALA A 218 -14.16 11.75 -4.42
C ALA A 218 -15.33 11.46 -3.47
N HIS A 219 -15.72 10.19 -3.31
CA HIS A 219 -16.84 9.76 -2.49
C HIS A 219 -16.41 9.38 -1.07
N LEU A 220 -15.11 9.22 -0.82
CA LEU A 220 -14.59 8.79 0.49
C LEU A 220 -14.89 9.77 1.63
N PRO A 221 -14.84 11.10 1.44
CA PRO A 221 -15.15 12.03 2.53
C PRO A 221 -16.57 11.87 3.06
N GLU A 222 -17.54 11.83 2.17
CA GLU A 222 -18.97 11.65 2.51
C GLU A 222 -19.24 10.23 3.05
N LEU A 223 -18.65 9.20 2.43
CA LEU A 223 -18.85 7.81 2.83
C LEU A 223 -18.36 7.51 4.25
N LEU A 224 -17.32 8.21 4.69
CA LEU A 224 -16.63 7.97 5.95
C LEU A 224 -16.83 9.11 6.95
N ASP A 225 -17.73 10.04 6.66
CA ASP A 225 -17.98 11.18 7.53
C ASP A 225 -18.46 10.71 8.90
N ASP A 226 -17.85 11.26 9.97
CA ASP A 226 -18.07 10.87 11.36
C ASP A 226 -18.04 9.36 11.67
N HIS A 227 -17.39 8.55 10.82
CA HIS A 227 -17.32 7.10 11.07
C HIS A 227 -16.53 6.84 12.37
N PRO A 228 -17.14 6.18 13.38
CA PRO A 228 -16.49 5.94 14.66
C PRO A 228 -15.21 5.10 14.49
N GLY A 229 -14.18 5.45 15.25
CA GLY A 229 -12.87 4.78 15.31
C GLY A 229 -12.00 4.87 14.05
N LEU A 230 -12.32 5.80 13.14
CA LEU A 230 -11.34 6.32 12.19
C LEU A 230 -10.43 7.30 12.94
N GLY A 231 -9.11 7.08 12.90
CA GLY A 231 -8.13 8.02 13.44
C GLY A 231 -8.07 9.30 12.61
N THR A 232 -7.33 10.31 13.08
CA THR A 232 -7.18 11.59 12.34
C THR A 232 -5.87 11.71 11.58
N GLU A 233 -4.85 10.93 11.97
CA GLU A 233 -3.52 11.00 11.36
C GLU A 233 -3.44 10.33 9.99
N THR A 234 -2.41 10.69 9.22
CA THR A 234 -2.07 10.12 7.90
C THR A 234 -0.56 9.98 7.76
N SER A 235 -0.09 9.12 6.85
CA SER A 235 1.35 9.03 6.56
C SER A 235 1.90 10.37 6.03
N ALA A 236 3.10 10.76 6.47
CA ALA A 236 3.83 11.91 5.94
C ALA A 236 4.24 11.76 4.46
N PHE A 237 4.14 10.54 3.91
CA PHE A 237 4.43 10.24 2.51
C PHE A 237 3.19 10.29 1.62
N ALA A 238 1.98 10.38 2.18
CA ALA A 238 0.73 10.28 1.43
C ALA A 238 -0.03 11.63 1.43
N LYS A 239 -0.82 11.87 0.38
CA LYS A 239 -1.64 13.08 0.28
C LYS A 239 -2.90 12.88 1.10
N ARG A 240 -3.09 13.69 2.14
CA ARG A 240 -4.32 13.69 2.94
C ARG A 240 -5.52 14.10 2.06
N VAL A 241 -6.60 13.32 2.12
CA VAL A 241 -7.90 13.65 1.53
C VAL A 241 -8.81 14.27 2.60
N ARG A 242 -8.81 13.66 3.80
CA ARG A 242 -9.46 14.15 5.01
C ARG A 242 -8.76 13.55 6.25
N PRO A 243 -9.11 13.94 7.49
CA PRO A 243 -8.57 13.26 8.67
C PRO A 243 -8.73 11.73 8.55
N GLY A 244 -7.64 11.00 8.78
CA GLY A 244 -7.62 9.53 8.73
C GLY A 244 -7.60 8.90 7.34
N VAL A 245 -7.74 9.68 6.26
CA VAL A 245 -7.78 9.14 4.89
C VAL A 245 -6.72 9.83 4.04
N ALA A 246 -5.86 9.04 3.42
CA ALA A 246 -4.83 9.54 2.52
C ALA A 246 -4.75 8.70 1.24
N ILE A 247 -4.16 9.28 0.21
CA ILE A 247 -3.94 8.61 -1.07
C ILE A 247 -2.49 8.72 -1.52
N ALA A 248 -2.05 7.74 -2.30
CA ALA A 248 -0.78 7.81 -3.00
C ALA A 248 -0.73 6.86 -4.19
N TRP A 249 0.03 7.21 -5.22
CA TRP A 249 0.25 6.34 -6.37
C TRP A 249 1.18 5.17 -5.99
N GLU A 250 0.92 4.00 -6.58
CA GLU A 250 1.81 2.84 -6.45
C GLU A 250 3.23 3.23 -6.91
N PRO A 251 4.29 2.87 -6.15
CA PRO A 251 5.67 3.15 -6.56
C PRO A 251 5.98 2.67 -7.98
N ALA A 252 6.62 3.54 -8.76
CA ALA A 252 7.13 3.24 -10.09
C ALA A 252 8.65 3.48 -10.14
N ASP A 253 9.40 2.67 -9.40
CA ASP A 253 10.87 2.76 -9.35
C ASP A 253 11.51 1.66 -10.19
N PRO A 254 12.19 1.99 -11.31
CA PRO A 254 12.77 1.01 -12.22
C PRO A 254 14.04 0.34 -11.66
N ARG A 255 14.58 0.81 -10.52
CA ARG A 255 15.84 0.29 -9.97
C ARG A 255 15.66 -1.16 -9.47
N PRO A 256 16.67 -2.03 -9.63
CA PRO A 256 16.58 -3.43 -9.22
C PRO A 256 16.19 -3.61 -7.75
N GLY A 257 15.22 -4.50 -7.50
CA GLY A 257 14.75 -4.83 -6.15
C GLY A 257 13.76 -3.84 -5.53
N MET A 258 13.46 -2.71 -6.18
CA MET A 258 12.55 -1.70 -5.63
C MET A 258 11.07 -2.07 -5.80
N GLY A 259 10.72 -2.81 -6.86
CA GLY A 259 9.34 -3.25 -7.12
C GLY A 259 8.75 -4.23 -6.10
N ALA A 260 9.57 -4.81 -5.21
CA ALA A 260 9.10 -5.69 -4.13
C ALA A 260 8.77 -4.94 -2.83
N LEU A 261 9.11 -3.65 -2.73
CA LEU A 261 8.88 -2.86 -1.54
C LEU A 261 7.42 -2.40 -1.47
N SER A 262 6.84 -2.40 -0.27
CA SER A 262 5.60 -1.68 -0.05
C SER A 262 5.80 -0.17 -0.25
N PHE A 263 4.71 0.56 -0.49
CA PHE A 263 4.76 2.01 -0.66
C PHE A 263 5.55 2.71 0.45
N GLY A 264 5.20 2.48 1.72
CA GLY A 264 5.87 3.13 2.84
C GLY A 264 7.36 2.79 2.92
N GLN A 265 7.73 1.53 2.68
CA GLN A 265 9.13 1.10 2.67
C GLN A 265 9.91 1.79 1.57
N HIS A 266 9.33 1.93 0.38
CA HIS A 266 9.96 2.62 -0.75
C HIS A 266 10.28 4.09 -0.40
N ARG A 267 9.31 4.84 0.14
CA ARG A 267 9.49 6.28 0.46
C ARG A 267 10.45 6.46 1.63
N ALA A 268 10.32 5.62 2.65
CA ALA A 268 11.21 5.65 3.80
C ALA A 268 12.65 5.28 3.46
N LEU A 269 12.88 4.34 2.53
CA LEU A 269 14.20 3.98 2.05
C LEU A 269 14.87 5.12 1.28
N ALA A 270 14.12 5.80 0.41
CA ALA A 270 14.62 6.97 -0.32
C ALA A 270 14.98 8.12 0.65
N LEU A 271 14.12 8.40 1.64
CA LEU A 271 14.40 9.38 2.70
C LEU A 271 15.66 9.01 3.49
N ALA A 272 15.78 7.75 3.95
CA ALA A 272 16.97 7.27 4.66
C ALA A 272 18.24 7.41 3.82
N THR A 273 18.16 7.10 2.52
CA THR A 273 19.27 7.20 1.59
C THR A 273 19.81 8.62 1.51
N GLY A 274 18.93 9.62 1.32
CA GLY A 274 19.34 11.02 1.26
C GLY A 274 19.96 11.52 2.58
N LEU A 275 19.41 11.09 3.71
CA LEU A 275 19.93 11.44 5.05
C LEU A 275 21.31 10.85 5.32
N VAL A 276 21.53 9.58 4.98
CA VAL A 276 22.84 8.93 5.16
C VAL A 276 23.88 9.50 4.21
N ARG A 277 23.52 9.78 2.94
CA ARG A 277 24.43 10.45 2.00
C ARG A 277 24.85 11.84 2.48
N HIS A 278 23.92 12.61 3.05
CA HIS A 278 24.25 13.92 3.62
C HIS A 278 25.25 13.82 4.79
N ALA A 279 25.09 12.83 5.66
CA ALA A 279 26.01 12.62 6.78
C ALA A 279 27.40 12.14 6.34
N ALA A 280 27.47 11.32 5.29
CA ALA A 280 28.73 10.83 4.72
C ALA A 280 29.53 11.95 4.03
N GLU A 281 28.86 12.96 3.48
CA GLU A 281 29.48 14.07 2.75
C GLU A 281 28.95 15.44 3.23
N PRO A 282 29.36 15.93 4.42
CA PRO A 282 28.80 17.17 5.00
C PRO A 282 29.02 18.45 4.15
N GLY A 283 29.96 18.43 3.20
CA GLY A 283 30.20 19.52 2.24
C GLY A 283 29.48 19.35 0.88
N GLY A 284 28.79 18.24 0.66
CA GLY A 284 28.19 17.86 -0.63
C GLY A 284 26.84 18.51 -0.94
N GLY A 285 26.39 19.48 -0.14
CA GLY A 285 25.12 20.17 -0.33
C GLY A 285 24.24 20.16 0.91
N SER A 286 23.07 20.80 0.81
CA SER A 286 22.13 20.88 1.92
C SER A 286 21.48 19.53 2.22
N ARG A 287 21.11 19.31 3.48
CA ARG A 287 20.34 18.12 3.91
C ARG A 287 19.07 17.92 3.10
N ILE A 288 18.37 19.02 2.84
CA ILE A 288 17.13 19.05 2.04
C ILE A 288 17.43 18.65 0.60
N GLY A 289 18.48 19.21 0.00
CA GLY A 289 18.91 18.89 -1.36
C GLY A 289 19.23 17.41 -1.52
N ARG A 290 20.01 16.82 -0.60
CA ARG A 290 20.35 15.38 -0.63
C ARG A 290 19.14 14.46 -0.50
N VAL A 291 18.15 14.84 0.31
CA VAL A 291 16.88 14.10 0.39
C VAL A 291 16.09 14.25 -0.90
N ALA A 292 15.99 15.45 -1.45
CA ALA A 292 15.27 15.68 -2.71
C ALA A 292 15.92 14.94 -3.89
N GLU A 293 17.26 14.89 -3.97
CA GLU A 293 18.01 14.08 -4.94
C GLU A 293 17.65 12.58 -4.81
N ALA A 294 17.74 12.02 -3.60
CA ALA A 294 17.43 10.62 -3.36
C ALA A 294 15.97 10.25 -3.67
N LEU A 295 15.02 11.15 -3.43
CA LEU A 295 13.62 11.00 -3.81
C LEU A 295 13.48 10.99 -5.34
N ARG A 296 14.10 11.93 -6.07
CA ARG A 296 14.04 11.96 -7.54
C ARG A 296 14.67 10.72 -8.18
N GLU A 297 15.80 10.26 -7.65
CA GLU A 297 16.42 8.99 -8.07
C GLU A 297 15.50 7.78 -7.90
N ALA A 298 14.55 7.84 -6.96
CA ALA A 298 13.53 6.83 -6.71
C ALA A 298 12.24 7.06 -7.50
N ASN A 299 12.26 7.97 -8.48
CA ASN A 299 11.08 8.45 -9.21
C ASN A 299 9.98 9.01 -8.27
N ILE A 300 10.34 9.64 -7.15
CA ILE A 300 9.39 10.27 -6.22
C ILE A 300 9.45 11.79 -6.41
N ASP A 301 8.30 12.46 -6.45
CA ASP A 301 8.24 13.93 -6.40
C ASP A 301 8.58 14.43 -4.99
N PRO A 302 9.69 15.17 -4.79
CA PRO A 302 10.08 15.65 -3.47
C PRO A 302 9.07 16.62 -2.84
N ALA A 303 8.35 17.39 -3.66
CA ALA A 303 7.33 18.33 -3.20
C ALA A 303 5.98 17.64 -2.92
N ALA A 304 5.76 16.46 -3.50
CA ALA A 304 4.54 15.68 -3.36
C ALA A 304 4.85 14.16 -3.29
N PRO A 305 5.39 13.63 -2.17
CA PRO A 305 5.88 12.24 -2.08
C PRO A 305 4.82 11.15 -2.25
N ALA A 306 3.54 11.56 -2.27
CA ALA A 306 2.40 10.72 -2.64
C ALA A 306 2.39 10.35 -4.14
N ARG A 307 3.19 11.04 -4.97
CA ARG A 307 3.27 10.88 -6.42
C ARG A 307 4.66 10.39 -6.82
N ASN A 308 4.68 9.61 -7.89
CA ASN A 308 5.88 9.46 -8.72
C ASN A 308 6.02 10.69 -9.63
N LEU A 309 7.21 10.94 -10.20
CA LEU A 309 7.42 12.10 -11.10
C LEU A 309 6.54 12.02 -12.37
N ASP A 310 6.19 10.80 -12.78
CA ASP A 310 5.38 10.48 -13.96
C ASP A 310 3.92 10.08 -13.61
N SER A 311 3.49 10.31 -12.37
CA SER A 311 2.13 9.96 -11.97
C SER A 311 1.08 10.83 -12.69
N PRO A 312 -0.05 10.24 -13.13
CA PRO A 312 -1.16 11.01 -13.67
C PRO A 312 -1.71 12.03 -12.66
N ASP A 313 -2.35 13.07 -13.19
CA ASP A 313 -3.16 13.96 -12.36
C ASP A 313 -4.41 13.26 -11.87
N LEU A 314 -4.83 13.63 -10.65
CA LEU A 314 -6.02 13.08 -10.02
C LEU A 314 -7.25 13.91 -10.42
N PRO A 315 -8.22 13.33 -11.14
CA PRO A 315 -9.45 14.04 -11.48
C PRO A 315 -10.24 14.38 -10.20
N GLY A 316 -10.79 15.59 -10.13
CA GLY A 316 -11.71 16.02 -9.06
C GLY A 316 -11.08 16.32 -7.69
N LEU A 317 -9.76 16.19 -7.53
CA LEU A 317 -9.03 16.52 -6.28
C LEU A 317 -8.16 17.78 -6.38
N CYS A 318 -8.51 18.69 -7.30
CA CYS A 318 -7.89 20.01 -7.39
C CYS A 318 -8.13 20.81 -6.10
N ALA A 319 -7.02 21.35 -5.59
CA ALA A 319 -6.80 22.04 -4.32
C ALA A 319 -8.04 22.61 -3.62
N SER A 320 -8.40 22.03 -2.47
CA SER A 320 -9.05 22.80 -1.42
C SER A 320 -8.09 23.91 -0.96
N ALA A 321 -8.66 25.11 -0.84
CA ALA A 321 -8.04 26.38 -0.51
C ALA A 321 -7.09 26.31 0.71
N PRO A 322 -6.11 27.23 0.82
CA PRO A 322 -5.27 27.33 2.00
C PRO A 322 -6.16 27.46 3.25
N ALA A 323 -5.86 26.66 4.28
CA ALA A 323 -6.47 26.78 5.59
C ALA A 323 -6.37 28.25 6.06
N GLU A 324 -7.51 28.88 6.31
CA GLU A 324 -7.55 30.18 6.95
C GLU A 324 -7.08 30.04 8.41
N ARG A 325 -5.89 30.60 8.65
CA ARG A 325 -5.25 31.10 9.90
C ARG A 325 -5.42 30.31 11.19
#